data_AF-A0A3P6TB01-F1
#
_entry.id   AF-A0A3P6TB01-F1
#
_cell.length_a   1.000
_cell.length_b   1.000
_cell.length_c   1.000
_cell.angle_alpha   90.00
_cell.angle_beta   90.00
_cell.angle_gamma   90.00
#
_symmetry.space_group_name_H-M   'P 1'
#
loop_
_entity.id
_entity.type
_entity.pdbx_description
1 polymer ?
#
loop_
_entity_poly.entity_id
_entity_poly.type
_entity_poly.pdbx_seq_one_letter_code
_entity_poly.pdbx_strand_id
1 'polypeptide(L)'
;MSALSEEQQPSTSASSNSAVTESTKRQKLSRKIHIAVAGCSHGEMDKIYATLAEIERREGYKFDLLISCGDYEAVRNCGDLKHMHVPEKYRHLQSFHRYYSGESEAPILTIFVGGNHEASGYLQELPYGGWVAPKIYYLGHASVVQFAGLRIAGLSGIFNKNDYNMGHWERPPFTDHGAIVSAYHVRSVDVFRLKQLKSTDPNEPPIDIMVTHDWPAGITDYGDVKQLLRLKPYFEDDLKKNAIGNPASMTLLHVGA
;
A
#
# COMPACT_ATOMS: atom_id res chain seq x y z
N MET A 1 -54.15 -13.61 -33.72
CA MET A 1 -52.79 -13.63 -34.31
C MET A 1 -52.34 -12.20 -34.49
N SER A 2 -51.24 -11.86 -33.82
CA SER A 2 -50.32 -10.73 -34.07
C SER A 2 -50.90 -9.33 -34.32
N ALA A 3 -50.93 -8.53 -33.26
CA ALA A 3 -50.95 -7.07 -33.32
C ALA A 3 -49.60 -6.54 -33.84
N LEU A 4 -49.65 -5.52 -34.70
CA LEU A 4 -48.53 -4.64 -35.02
C LEU A 4 -48.83 -3.28 -34.38
N SER A 5 -48.10 -2.94 -33.32
CA SER A 5 -48.06 -1.58 -32.76
C SER A 5 -46.66 -1.02 -32.99
N GLU A 6 -46.57 0.00 -33.83
CA GLU A 6 -45.42 0.91 -33.91
C GLU A 6 -45.44 1.82 -32.67
N GLU A 7 -44.34 1.80 -31.91
CA GLU A 7 -44.16 2.59 -30.70
C GLU A 7 -43.96 4.08 -31.05
N GLN A 8 -44.84 4.91 -30.48
CA GLN A 8 -44.66 6.36 -30.38
C GLN A 8 -43.65 6.68 -29.27
N GLN A 9 -42.64 7.48 -29.59
CA GLN A 9 -41.79 8.15 -28.61
C GLN A 9 -42.62 9.12 -27.74
N PRO A 10 -42.45 9.11 -26.40
CA PRO A 10 -42.86 10.23 -25.57
C PRO A 10 -41.64 11.09 -25.21
N SER A 11 -41.73 12.36 -25.63
CA SER A 11 -41.04 13.49 -25.01
C SER A 11 -41.27 13.52 -23.51
N THR A 12 -40.22 13.75 -22.72
CA THR A 12 -40.38 14.20 -21.33
C THR A 12 -39.64 15.52 -21.14
N SER A 13 -40.45 16.56 -21.01
CA SER A 13 -40.11 17.89 -20.56
C SER A 13 -39.62 17.86 -19.11
N ALA A 14 -38.66 18.73 -18.83
CA ALA A 14 -38.15 18.99 -17.50
C ALA A 14 -39.25 19.47 -16.55
N SER A 15 -39.27 18.90 -15.35
CA SER A 15 -39.81 19.55 -14.16
C SER A 15 -38.90 19.22 -12.98
N SER A 16 -38.38 20.30 -12.41
CA SER A 16 -37.64 20.44 -11.17
C SER A 16 -38.08 19.49 -10.06
N ASN A 17 -37.12 18.80 -9.43
CA ASN A 17 -37.09 18.67 -7.99
C ASN A 17 -35.70 18.32 -7.47
N SER A 18 -35.26 19.15 -6.52
CA SER A 18 -34.17 18.95 -5.56
C SER A 18 -32.83 18.48 -6.11
N ALA A 19 -31.92 19.43 -6.31
CA ALA A 19 -30.51 19.20 -6.16
C ALA A 19 -30.27 18.51 -4.81
N VAL A 20 -29.91 17.23 -4.86
CA VAL A 20 -29.39 16.50 -3.70
C VAL A 20 -27.96 16.99 -3.51
N THR A 21 -27.82 18.11 -2.82
CA THR A 21 -26.58 18.48 -2.14
C THR A 21 -26.43 17.57 -0.93
N GLU A 22 -26.00 16.33 -1.17
CA GLU A 22 -25.43 15.50 -0.11
C GLU A 22 -24.05 16.07 0.23
N SER A 23 -24.03 17.09 1.10
CA SER A 23 -22.84 17.40 1.88
C SER A 23 -22.70 16.28 2.92
N THR A 24 -22.04 15.19 2.56
CA THR A 24 -21.69 14.12 3.49
C THR A 24 -20.62 14.64 4.45
N LYS A 25 -21.03 15.45 5.43
CA LYS A 25 -20.17 15.82 6.55
C LYS A 25 -19.69 14.51 7.17
N ARG A 26 -18.37 14.32 7.19
CA ARG A 26 -17.70 13.19 7.85
C ARG A 26 -18.30 13.06 9.24
N GLN A 27 -19.10 12.01 9.47
CA GLN A 27 -19.62 11.76 10.81
C GLN A 27 -18.40 11.61 11.71
N LYS A 28 -18.26 12.55 12.66
CA LYS A 28 -17.18 12.53 13.65
C LYS A 28 -17.15 11.12 14.22
N LEU A 29 -16.04 10.40 14.02
CA LEU A 29 -15.89 9.02 14.44
C LEU A 29 -16.41 8.90 15.87
N SER A 30 -17.44 8.06 16.06
CA SER A 30 -18.09 7.90 17.36
C SER A 30 -17.15 7.32 18.42
N ARG A 31 -16.01 6.76 17.98
CA ARG A 31 -14.94 6.19 18.79
C ARG A 31 -13.57 6.56 18.22
N LYS A 32 -12.59 6.78 19.10
CA LYS A 32 -11.18 6.91 18.74
C LYS A 32 -10.65 5.60 18.12
N ILE A 33 -9.98 5.70 16.97
CA ILE A 33 -9.37 4.57 16.27
C ILE A 33 -7.87 4.51 16.61
N HIS A 34 -7.35 3.32 16.85
CA HIS A 34 -5.93 3.08 17.12
C HIS A 34 -5.30 2.32 15.96
N ILE A 35 -4.38 2.95 15.24
CA ILE A 35 -3.68 2.36 14.09
C ILE A 35 -2.22 2.12 14.49
N ALA A 36 -1.76 0.88 14.33
CA ALA A 36 -0.36 0.53 14.43
C ALA A 36 0.31 0.66 13.06
N VAL A 37 1.54 1.16 13.02
CA VAL A 37 2.36 1.26 11.81
C VAL A 37 3.67 0.53 12.05
N ALA A 38 3.99 -0.43 11.18
CA ALA A 38 5.25 -1.16 11.18
C ALA A 38 6.04 -0.81 9.91
N GLY A 39 7.37 -0.69 10.04
CA GLY A 39 8.28 -0.55 8.90
C GLY A 39 8.44 -1.89 8.14
N CYS A 40 9.68 -2.26 7.82
CA CYS A 40 9.98 -3.57 7.22
C CYS A 40 9.62 -4.71 8.17
N SER A 41 8.78 -5.64 7.72
CA SER A 41 8.35 -6.77 8.56
C SER A 41 9.30 -7.97 8.49
N HIS A 42 9.97 -8.16 7.35
CA HIS A 42 10.86 -9.29 7.05
C HIS A 42 10.28 -10.67 7.42
N GLY A 43 8.98 -10.83 7.16
CA GLY A 43 8.23 -12.07 7.43
C GLY A 43 8.01 -12.39 8.91
N GLU A 44 8.39 -11.51 9.85
CA GLU A 44 8.34 -11.72 11.30
C GLU A 44 6.99 -11.28 11.92
N MET A 45 5.88 -11.62 11.25
CA MET A 45 4.53 -11.17 11.65
C MET A 45 4.14 -11.63 13.05
N ASP A 46 4.55 -12.83 13.47
CA ASP A 46 4.31 -13.31 14.83
C ASP A 46 4.91 -12.37 15.88
N LYS A 47 6.12 -11.85 15.65
CA LYS A 47 6.78 -10.91 16.57
C LYS A 47 6.06 -9.56 16.58
N ILE A 48 5.62 -9.10 15.42
CA ILE A 48 4.84 -7.85 15.30
C ILE A 48 3.53 -7.99 16.08
N TYR A 49 2.75 -9.04 15.82
CA TYR A 49 1.48 -9.27 16.52
C TYR A 49 1.66 -9.47 18.03
N ALA A 50 2.70 -10.19 18.47
CA ALA A 50 3.02 -10.33 19.89
C ALA A 50 3.37 -8.96 20.53
N THR A 51 4.09 -8.11 19.81
CA THR A 51 4.42 -6.74 20.26
C THR A 51 3.17 -5.88 20.38
N LEU A 52 2.23 -5.96 19.42
CA LEU A 52 0.96 -5.26 19.52
C LEU A 52 0.17 -5.72 20.75
N ALA A 53 0.07 -7.04 20.97
CA ALA A 53 -0.63 -7.59 22.13
C ALA A 53 -0.02 -7.15 23.47
N GLU A 54 1.31 -7.00 23.54
CA GLU A 54 2.01 -6.44 24.71
C GLU A 54 1.60 -4.98 24.95
N ILE A 55 1.61 -4.16 23.90
CA ILE A 55 1.23 -2.74 23.99
C ILE A 55 -0.24 -2.62 24.42
N GLU A 56 -1.14 -3.40 23.82
CA GLU A 56 -2.56 -3.39 24.20
C GLU A 56 -2.78 -3.74 25.68
N ARG A 57 -2.02 -4.72 26.20
CA ARG A 57 -2.10 -5.12 27.61
C ARG A 57 -1.61 -4.02 28.54
N ARG A 58 -0.54 -3.31 28.15
CA ARG A 58 0.08 -2.24 28.94
C ARG A 58 -0.76 -0.96 28.94
N GLU A 59 -1.28 -0.57 27.77
CA GLU A 59 -1.95 0.72 27.56
C GLU A 59 -3.47 0.65 27.76
N GLY A 60 -4.07 -0.54 27.79
CA GLY A 60 -5.50 -0.71 28.02
C GLY A 60 -6.41 -0.32 26.85
N TYR A 61 -5.87 -0.21 25.64
CA TYR A 61 -6.64 -0.03 24.40
C TYR A 61 -6.39 -1.17 23.42
N LYS A 62 -7.24 -1.29 22.39
CA LYS A 62 -7.08 -2.24 21.27
C LYS A 62 -6.72 -1.52 19.99
N PHE A 63 -5.83 -2.10 19.20
CA PHE A 63 -5.57 -1.64 17.85
C PHE A 63 -6.69 -2.11 16.92
N ASP A 64 -7.04 -1.24 15.97
CA ASP A 64 -8.10 -1.46 14.99
C ASP A 64 -7.55 -1.85 13.61
N LEU A 65 -6.33 -1.41 13.31
CA LEU A 65 -5.63 -1.64 12.05
C LEU A 65 -4.12 -1.72 12.28
N LEU A 66 -3.46 -2.66 11.61
CA LEU A 66 -2.01 -2.65 11.38
C LEU A 66 -1.72 -2.25 9.93
N ILE A 67 -0.82 -1.30 9.73
CA ILE A 67 -0.27 -0.93 8.44
C ILE A 67 1.20 -1.37 8.40
N SER A 68 1.56 -2.26 7.49
CA SER A 68 2.96 -2.60 7.19
C SER A 68 3.44 -1.82 5.97
N CYS A 69 4.57 -1.12 6.12
CA CYS A 69 5.18 -0.32 5.06
C CYS A 69 6.03 -1.16 4.08
N GLY A 70 5.96 -2.49 4.12
CA GLY A 70 6.61 -3.36 3.14
C GLY A 70 7.63 -4.30 3.72
N ASP A 71 8.34 -4.97 2.81
CA ASP A 71 9.06 -6.21 3.08
C ASP A 71 8.22 -7.13 3.97
N TYR A 72 6.96 -7.31 3.58
CA TYR A 72 6.00 -8.11 4.32
C TYR A 72 6.37 -9.60 4.22
N GLU A 73 6.94 -10.01 3.09
CA GLU A 73 7.36 -11.36 2.78
C GLU A 73 6.18 -12.35 2.84
N ALA A 74 5.17 -12.12 2.00
CA ALA A 74 3.99 -12.97 1.86
C ALA A 74 4.29 -14.34 1.20
N VAL A 75 5.26 -15.09 1.74
CA VAL A 75 5.72 -16.38 1.20
C VAL A 75 4.76 -17.51 1.60
N ARG A 76 4.02 -18.07 0.65
CA ARG A 76 3.03 -19.13 0.91
C ARG A 76 3.67 -20.49 1.18
N ASN A 77 4.76 -20.78 0.45
CA ASN A 77 5.45 -22.06 0.48
C ASN A 77 6.86 -21.95 -0.13
N CYS A 78 7.63 -23.04 -0.14
CA CYS A 78 9.01 -23.05 -0.63
C CYS A 78 9.16 -22.69 -2.12
N GLY A 79 8.09 -22.79 -2.91
CA GLY A 79 8.08 -22.37 -4.31
C GLY A 79 8.24 -20.86 -4.47
N ASP A 80 7.58 -20.08 -3.60
CA ASP A 80 7.64 -18.61 -3.63
C ASP A 80 9.03 -18.06 -3.29
N LEU A 81 9.84 -18.82 -2.53
CA LEU A 81 11.22 -18.42 -2.20
C LEU A 81 12.08 -18.19 -3.46
N LYS A 82 11.81 -18.90 -4.55
CA LYS A 82 12.54 -18.73 -5.82
C LYS A 82 12.25 -17.39 -6.49
N HIS A 83 11.15 -16.75 -6.11
CA HIS A 83 10.71 -15.45 -6.62
C HIS A 83 11.07 -14.29 -5.69
N MET A 84 11.88 -14.53 -4.65
CA MET A 84 12.38 -13.47 -3.78
C MET A 84 13.71 -12.93 -4.29
N HIS A 85 13.83 -11.60 -4.33
CA HIS A 85 15.11 -10.93 -4.54
C HIS A 85 15.89 -10.81 -3.23
N VAL A 86 16.33 -11.96 -2.73
CA VAL A 86 17.12 -12.10 -1.51
C VAL A 86 18.22 -13.14 -1.79
N PRO A 87 19.46 -12.99 -1.26
CA PRO A 87 20.49 -14.02 -1.38
C PRO A 87 19.99 -15.37 -0.86
N GLU A 88 20.30 -16.47 -1.54
CA GLU A 88 19.70 -17.78 -1.29
C GLU A 88 19.77 -18.23 0.18
N LYS A 89 20.90 -17.98 0.85
CA LYS A 89 21.10 -18.30 2.27
C LYS A 89 20.17 -17.58 3.26
N TYR A 90 19.48 -16.52 2.83
CA TYR A 90 18.56 -15.74 3.65
C TYR A 90 17.09 -15.94 3.24
N ARG A 91 16.81 -16.84 2.28
CA ARG A 91 15.44 -17.15 1.86
C ARG A 91 14.81 -18.12 2.85
N HIS A 92 13.91 -17.62 3.68
CA HIS A 92 13.21 -18.41 4.70
C HIS A 92 11.69 -18.22 4.55
N LEU A 93 10.91 -19.25 4.91
CA LEU A 93 9.44 -19.15 4.89
C LEU A 93 8.87 -18.17 5.92
N GLN A 94 9.64 -17.88 6.97
CA GLN A 94 9.25 -17.05 8.10
C GLN A 94 7.88 -17.45 8.66
N SER A 95 6.97 -16.50 8.90
CA SER A 95 5.67 -16.76 9.53
C SER A 95 4.47 -16.78 8.59
N PHE A 96 4.52 -16.09 7.44
CA PHE A 96 3.32 -15.87 6.61
C PHE A 96 2.62 -17.16 6.16
N HIS A 97 3.37 -18.21 5.80
CA HIS A 97 2.81 -19.47 5.34
C HIS A 97 1.77 -20.09 6.29
N ARG A 98 1.88 -19.86 7.61
CA ARG A 98 0.90 -20.34 8.61
C ARG A 98 -0.43 -19.59 8.54
N TYR A 99 -0.38 -18.29 8.26
CA TYR A 99 -1.58 -17.48 8.04
C TYR A 99 -2.25 -17.83 6.72
N TYR A 100 -1.45 -18.10 5.69
CA TYR A 100 -1.94 -18.54 4.39
C TYR A 100 -2.62 -19.92 4.45
N SER A 101 -2.01 -20.88 5.17
CA SER A 101 -2.55 -22.25 5.32
C SER A 101 -3.75 -22.35 6.26
N GLY A 102 -3.99 -21.33 7.09
CA GLY A 102 -5.00 -21.34 8.15
C GLY A 102 -4.56 -22.02 9.44
N GLU A 103 -3.28 -22.39 9.57
CA GLU A 103 -2.69 -22.84 10.84
C GLU A 103 -2.71 -21.72 11.90
N SER A 104 -2.67 -20.47 11.46
CA SER A 104 -2.79 -19.28 12.31
C SER A 104 -3.75 -18.27 11.69
N GLU A 105 -4.37 -17.45 12.53
CA GLU A 105 -5.22 -16.35 12.10
C GLU A 105 -4.61 -15.02 12.56
N ALA A 106 -4.59 -14.01 11.69
CA ALA A 106 -4.12 -12.68 12.10
C ALA A 106 -5.05 -12.11 13.19
N PRO A 107 -4.50 -11.57 14.30
CA PRO A 107 -5.32 -11.09 15.41
C PRO A 107 -5.99 -9.75 15.11
N ILE A 108 -5.52 -9.04 14.08
CA ILE A 108 -5.96 -7.70 13.69
C ILE A 108 -6.01 -7.58 12.17
N LEU A 109 -6.92 -6.75 11.65
CA LEU A 109 -6.88 -6.36 10.24
C LEU A 109 -5.52 -5.73 9.93
N THR A 110 -4.83 -6.32 8.96
CA THR A 110 -3.50 -5.92 8.54
C THR A 110 -3.55 -5.56 7.06
N ILE A 111 -3.14 -4.34 6.74
CA ILE A 111 -2.92 -3.91 5.37
C ILE A 111 -1.44 -3.69 5.13
N PHE A 112 -0.96 -3.93 3.91
CA PHE A 112 0.44 -3.71 3.58
C PHE A 112 0.65 -3.26 2.14
N VAL A 113 1.73 -2.51 1.92
CA VAL A 113 2.35 -2.30 0.60
C VAL A 113 3.51 -3.27 0.45
N GLY A 114 3.92 -3.60 -0.77
CA GLY A 114 5.10 -4.43 -1.01
C GLY A 114 6.40 -3.62 -0.88
N GLY A 115 7.47 -4.26 -0.42
CA GLY A 115 8.84 -3.74 -0.48
C GLY A 115 9.67 -4.39 -1.58
N ASN A 116 10.98 -4.52 -1.36
CA ASN A 116 11.91 -5.19 -2.29
C ASN A 116 12.25 -6.63 -1.89
N HIS A 117 11.97 -7.03 -0.65
CA HIS A 117 12.05 -8.41 -0.18
C HIS A 117 10.63 -8.99 -0.10
N GLU A 118 10.13 -9.47 -1.22
CA GLU A 118 8.78 -9.99 -1.31
C GLU A 118 8.73 -11.33 -2.05
N ALA A 119 7.65 -12.08 -1.82
CA ALA A 119 7.23 -13.13 -2.73
C ALA A 119 6.67 -12.50 -4.02
N SER A 120 7.55 -11.91 -4.84
CA SER A 120 7.15 -11.07 -5.99
C SER A 120 6.24 -11.81 -6.97
N GLY A 121 6.42 -13.12 -7.13
CA GLY A 121 5.52 -13.94 -7.95
C GLY A 121 4.08 -13.93 -7.44
N TYR A 122 3.89 -14.12 -6.13
CA TYR A 122 2.56 -14.11 -5.54
C TYR A 122 1.94 -12.71 -5.57
N LEU A 123 2.69 -11.66 -5.22
CA LEU A 123 2.15 -10.30 -5.22
C LEU A 123 1.80 -9.81 -6.64
N GLN A 124 2.46 -10.32 -7.68
CA GLN A 124 2.11 -10.07 -9.09
C GLN A 124 0.78 -10.71 -9.52
N GLU A 125 0.26 -11.69 -8.77
CA GLU A 125 -1.12 -12.20 -8.99
C GLU A 125 -2.18 -11.19 -8.52
N LEU A 126 -1.79 -10.19 -7.70
CA LEU A 126 -2.68 -9.23 -7.03
C LEU A 126 -2.30 -7.77 -7.32
N PRO A 127 -2.15 -7.35 -8.59
CA PRO A 127 -1.67 -6.00 -8.94
C PRO A 127 -2.61 -4.87 -8.48
N TYR A 128 -3.91 -5.18 -8.33
CA TYR A 128 -4.95 -4.26 -7.86
C TYR A 128 -5.31 -4.45 -6.38
N GLY A 129 -4.48 -5.19 -5.65
CA GLY A 129 -4.70 -5.54 -4.24
C GLY A 129 -5.61 -6.75 -4.06
N GLY A 130 -5.60 -7.31 -2.85
CA GLY A 130 -6.36 -8.51 -2.54
C GLY A 130 -6.05 -9.08 -1.17
N TRP A 131 -6.96 -9.94 -0.70
CA TRP A 131 -6.76 -10.73 0.51
C TRP A 131 -5.70 -11.80 0.25
N VAL A 132 -4.58 -11.72 0.95
CA VAL A 132 -3.52 -12.75 0.88
C VAL A 132 -3.73 -13.84 1.92
N ALA A 133 -4.47 -13.53 2.99
CA ALA A 133 -4.94 -14.45 4.03
C ALA A 133 -6.12 -13.79 4.78
N PRO A 134 -6.90 -14.52 5.60
CA PRO A 134 -7.91 -13.91 6.45
C PRO A 134 -7.34 -12.75 7.28
N LYS A 135 -8.00 -11.59 7.21
CA LYS A 135 -7.60 -10.32 7.85
C LYS A 135 -6.27 -9.71 7.36
N ILE A 136 -5.68 -10.19 6.26
CA ILE A 136 -4.44 -9.65 5.70
C ILE A 136 -4.68 -9.24 4.24
N TYR A 137 -4.57 -7.94 3.97
CA TYR A 137 -4.89 -7.35 2.66
C TYR A 137 -3.68 -6.63 2.07
N TYR A 138 -3.26 -7.06 0.89
CA TYR A 138 -2.25 -6.38 0.09
C TYR A 138 -2.88 -5.23 -0.69
N LEU A 139 -2.28 -4.04 -0.67
CA LEU A 139 -2.77 -2.86 -1.38
C LEU A 139 -2.50 -2.88 -2.89
N GLY A 140 -1.79 -3.86 -3.43
CA GLY A 140 -1.45 -3.88 -4.86
C GLY A 140 -0.31 -2.91 -5.20
N HIS A 141 -0.07 -2.66 -6.49
CA HIS A 141 0.98 -1.73 -6.92
C HIS A 141 0.70 -0.29 -6.47
N ALA A 142 -0.53 0.17 -6.71
CA ALA A 142 -1.04 1.41 -6.15
C ALA A 142 -2.56 1.34 -6.02
N SER A 143 -3.09 1.68 -4.84
CA SER A 143 -4.53 1.70 -4.59
C SER A 143 -4.90 2.64 -3.45
N VAL A 144 -6.20 2.83 -3.25
CA VAL A 144 -6.77 3.52 -2.09
C VAL A 144 -7.86 2.64 -1.49
N VAL A 145 -7.78 2.41 -0.20
CA VAL A 145 -8.83 1.74 0.59
C VAL A 145 -9.44 2.72 1.59
N GLN A 146 -10.65 2.40 2.06
CA GLN A 146 -11.31 3.15 3.13
C GLN A 146 -11.40 2.31 4.39
N PHE A 147 -10.95 2.86 5.51
CA PHE A 147 -11.03 2.22 6.82
C PHE A 147 -11.48 3.22 7.87
N ALA A 148 -12.59 2.94 8.56
CA ALA A 148 -13.16 3.84 9.57
C ALA A 148 -13.29 5.30 9.08
N GLY A 149 -13.69 5.48 7.82
CA GLY A 149 -13.80 6.79 7.18
C GLY A 149 -12.47 7.46 6.79
N LEU A 150 -11.32 6.84 7.03
CA LEU A 150 -10.00 7.26 6.55
C LEU A 150 -9.74 6.70 5.15
N ARG A 151 -9.24 7.53 4.24
CA ARG A 151 -8.72 7.14 2.93
C ARG A 151 -7.22 6.86 3.06
N ILE A 152 -6.84 5.61 2.86
CA ILE A 152 -5.47 5.14 2.97
C ILE A 152 -4.98 4.76 1.58
N ALA A 153 -4.01 5.49 1.04
CA ALA A 153 -3.35 5.18 -0.22
C ALA A 153 -2.07 4.37 0.03
N GLY A 154 -1.79 3.43 -0.86
CA GLY A 154 -0.54 2.67 -0.86
C GLY A 154 0.17 2.78 -2.21
N LEU A 155 1.50 2.87 -2.18
CA LEU A 155 2.39 2.67 -3.31
C LEU A 155 3.43 1.61 -2.93
N SER A 156 3.35 0.46 -3.59
CA SER A 156 4.26 -0.66 -3.35
C SER A 156 5.54 -0.53 -4.18
N GLY A 157 6.64 -0.98 -3.59
CA GLY A 157 7.91 -1.13 -4.27
C GLY A 157 8.95 -0.07 -3.95
N ILE A 158 10.08 -0.15 -4.66
CA ILE A 158 11.16 0.84 -4.59
C ILE A 158 11.42 1.48 -5.96
N PHE A 159 12.00 2.67 -5.96
CA PHE A 159 12.33 3.37 -7.18
C PHE A 159 13.53 2.75 -7.91
N ASN A 160 13.36 2.53 -9.21
CA ASN A 160 14.46 2.29 -10.14
C ASN A 160 14.27 3.11 -11.42
N LYS A 161 15.26 3.94 -11.76
CA LYS A 161 15.19 4.84 -12.91
C LYS A 161 15.00 4.12 -14.25
N ASN A 162 15.52 2.90 -14.39
CA ASN A 162 15.49 2.16 -15.65
C ASN A 162 14.09 1.60 -15.93
N ASP A 163 13.37 1.21 -14.87
CA ASP A 163 12.07 0.57 -14.99
C ASP A 163 10.91 1.55 -14.78
N TYR A 164 11.15 2.72 -14.20
CA TYR A 164 10.10 3.68 -13.81
C TYR A 164 9.16 4.05 -14.96
N ASN A 165 9.67 4.25 -16.17
CA ASN A 165 8.85 4.63 -17.34
C ASN A 165 8.32 3.44 -18.14
N MET A 166 8.51 2.22 -17.65
CA MET A 166 8.00 1.00 -18.29
C MET A 166 6.56 0.69 -17.83
N GLY A 167 5.93 -0.30 -18.46
CA GLY A 167 4.75 -0.95 -17.89
C GLY A 167 5.13 -2.03 -16.88
N HIS A 168 4.14 -2.57 -16.16
CA HIS A 168 4.26 -3.85 -15.46
C HIS A 168 4.03 -4.98 -16.46
N TRP A 169 5.09 -5.66 -16.87
CA TRP A 169 5.07 -6.77 -17.84
C TRP A 169 5.45 -8.11 -17.21
N GLU A 170 6.00 -8.07 -16.00
CA GLU A 170 6.57 -9.19 -15.30
C GLU A 170 5.46 -10.14 -14.85
N ARG A 171 5.59 -11.43 -15.17
CA ARG A 171 4.62 -12.46 -14.79
C ARG A 171 5.35 -13.75 -14.39
N PRO A 172 4.90 -14.46 -13.34
CA PRO A 172 5.38 -15.81 -13.09
C PRO A 172 4.91 -16.77 -14.22
N PRO A 173 5.71 -17.79 -14.59
CA PRO A 173 7.06 -18.05 -14.11
C PRO A 173 8.05 -17.02 -14.68
N PHE A 174 8.84 -16.38 -13.81
CA PHE A 174 9.84 -15.41 -14.27
C PHE A 174 10.94 -16.13 -15.06
N THR A 175 11.23 -15.63 -16.26
CA THR A 175 12.19 -16.23 -17.19
C THR A 175 13.64 -15.90 -16.84
N ASP A 176 13.86 -14.79 -16.16
CA ASP A 176 15.18 -14.33 -15.73
C ASP A 176 15.08 -13.57 -14.40
N HIS A 177 16.25 -13.38 -13.77
CA HIS A 177 16.35 -12.71 -12.48
C HIS A 177 15.97 -11.22 -12.55
N GLY A 178 16.21 -10.56 -13.70
CA GLY A 178 15.85 -9.16 -13.91
C GLY A 178 14.34 -8.95 -13.84
N ALA A 179 13.53 -9.88 -14.37
CA ALA A 179 12.08 -9.82 -14.25
C ALA A 179 11.61 -9.91 -12.78
N ILE A 180 12.28 -10.68 -11.92
CA ILE A 180 11.97 -10.74 -10.48
C ILE A 180 12.28 -9.39 -9.81
N VAL A 181 13.43 -8.81 -10.14
CA VAL A 181 13.89 -7.51 -9.59
C VAL A 181 12.95 -6.39 -10.03
N SER A 182 12.61 -6.36 -11.32
CA SER A 182 11.74 -5.34 -11.91
C SER A 182 10.31 -5.39 -11.33
N ALA A 183 9.82 -6.57 -10.92
CA ALA A 183 8.45 -6.78 -10.46
C ALA A 183 8.06 -5.98 -9.20
N TYR A 184 9.02 -5.54 -8.38
CA TYR A 184 8.76 -4.68 -7.22
C TYR A 184 9.22 -3.23 -7.43
N HIS A 185 9.69 -2.86 -8.62
CA HIS A 185 10.02 -1.47 -8.87
C HIS A 185 8.75 -0.64 -9.08
N VAL A 186 8.73 0.59 -8.57
CA VAL A 186 7.64 1.55 -8.80
C VAL A 186 7.55 1.93 -10.28
N ARG A 187 6.34 2.11 -10.83
CA ARG A 187 6.11 2.64 -12.19
C ARG A 187 5.48 4.02 -12.17
N SER A 188 5.76 4.79 -13.22
CA SER A 188 5.21 6.13 -13.43
C SER A 188 3.69 6.13 -13.53
N VAL A 189 3.09 5.06 -14.07
CA VAL A 189 1.63 4.88 -14.14
C VAL A 189 0.98 4.78 -12.76
N ASP A 190 1.65 4.14 -11.80
CA ASP A 190 1.14 3.97 -10.42
C ASP A 190 1.13 5.31 -9.69
N VAL A 191 2.24 6.05 -9.80
CA VAL A 191 2.35 7.43 -9.28
C VAL A 191 1.34 8.35 -9.96
N PHE A 192 1.21 8.28 -11.28
CA PHE A 192 0.26 9.10 -12.05
C PHE A 192 -1.17 8.90 -11.55
N ARG A 193 -1.61 7.64 -11.38
CA ARG A 193 -2.94 7.30 -10.86
C ARG A 193 -3.19 7.91 -9.48
N LEU A 194 -2.24 7.79 -8.56
CA LEU A 194 -2.35 8.37 -7.22
C LEU A 194 -2.41 9.91 -7.26
N LYS A 195 -1.68 10.56 -8.18
CA LYS A 195 -1.76 12.03 -8.34
C LYS A 195 -3.11 12.53 -8.86
N GLN A 196 -3.90 11.67 -9.51
CA GLN A 196 -5.24 12.06 -9.99
C GLN A 196 -6.30 12.03 -8.87
N LEU A 197 -5.96 11.58 -7.66
CA LEU A 197 -6.91 11.48 -6.56
C LEU A 197 -7.35 12.87 -6.13
N LYS A 198 -8.65 13.11 -6.21
CA LYS A 198 -9.29 14.35 -5.76
C LYS A 198 -9.85 14.18 -4.36
N SER A 199 -9.98 15.30 -3.66
CA SER A 199 -10.68 15.30 -2.40
C SER A 199 -12.18 15.15 -2.60
N THR A 200 -12.80 14.46 -1.65
CA THR A 200 -14.25 14.36 -1.54
C THR A 200 -14.86 15.63 -0.94
N ASP A 201 -14.07 16.40 -0.19
CA ASP A 201 -14.40 17.73 0.32
C ASP A 201 -13.29 18.72 -0.08
N PRO A 202 -13.58 19.84 -0.76
CA PRO A 202 -12.57 20.83 -1.14
C PRO A 202 -11.68 21.35 0.01
N ASN A 203 -12.11 21.21 1.26
CA ASN A 203 -11.37 21.65 2.44
C ASN A 203 -10.54 20.53 3.10
N GLU A 204 -10.66 19.29 2.63
CA GLU A 204 -9.93 18.13 3.15
C GLU A 204 -8.85 17.66 2.16
N PRO A 205 -7.75 17.06 2.62
CA PRO A 205 -6.80 16.41 1.73
C PRO A 205 -7.47 15.24 1.00
N PRO A 206 -7.04 14.91 -0.23
CA PRO A 206 -7.58 13.78 -0.96
C PRO A 206 -7.32 12.44 -0.28
N ILE A 207 -6.26 12.34 0.51
CA ILE A 207 -5.84 11.13 1.20
C ILE A 207 -5.43 11.49 2.62
N ASP A 208 -5.87 10.70 3.60
CA ASP A 208 -5.51 10.90 5.01
C ASP A 208 -4.16 10.26 5.36
N ILE A 209 -3.88 9.08 4.80
CA ILE A 209 -2.64 8.32 5.04
C ILE A 209 -2.09 7.84 3.70
N MET A 210 -0.84 8.19 3.40
CA MET A 210 -0.08 7.65 2.26
C MET A 210 1.01 6.70 2.77
N VAL A 211 1.03 5.48 2.26
CA VAL A 211 1.98 4.43 2.65
C VAL A 211 2.90 4.13 1.47
N THR A 212 4.20 4.29 1.67
CA THR A 212 5.25 3.91 0.71
C THR A 212 6.29 3.06 1.42
N HIS A 213 7.01 2.23 0.67
CA HIS A 213 8.10 1.44 1.23
C HIS A 213 9.39 2.26 1.33
N ASP A 214 9.90 2.73 0.19
CA ASP A 214 11.00 3.69 0.21
C ASP A 214 10.51 5.09 0.61
N TRP A 215 11.44 5.85 1.20
CA TRP A 215 11.14 7.21 1.63
C TRP A 215 10.95 8.12 0.42
N PRO A 216 10.06 9.12 0.49
CA PRO A 216 10.08 10.22 -0.47
C PRO A 216 11.43 10.95 -0.47
N ALA A 217 12.04 11.13 -1.64
CA ALA A 217 13.37 11.75 -1.73
C ALA A 217 13.35 13.20 -1.25
N GLY A 218 14.22 13.56 -0.29
CA GLY A 218 14.24 14.88 0.34
C GLY A 218 13.33 15.01 1.57
N ILE A 219 12.59 13.97 1.98
CA ILE A 219 11.76 14.02 3.20
C ILE A 219 12.58 14.27 4.47
N THR A 220 13.87 13.94 4.45
CA THR A 220 14.79 14.16 5.57
C THR A 220 14.94 15.63 5.94
N ASP A 221 14.74 16.55 4.99
CA ASP A 221 14.85 18.00 5.21
C ASP A 221 13.74 18.53 6.15
N TYR A 222 12.70 17.72 6.39
CA TYR A 222 11.59 18.00 7.28
C TYR A 222 11.76 17.39 8.69
N GLY A 223 12.93 16.80 8.99
CA GLY A 223 13.24 16.16 10.27
C GLY A 223 14.57 16.60 10.88
N ASP A 224 15.00 15.90 11.94
CA ASP A 224 16.30 16.13 12.58
C ASP A 224 17.43 15.40 11.83
N VAL A 225 17.89 16.01 10.73
CA VAL A 225 19.00 15.48 9.90
C VAL A 225 20.28 15.27 10.72
N LYS A 226 20.54 16.12 11.72
CA LYS A 226 21.74 16.01 12.57
C LYS A 226 21.70 14.73 13.40
N GLN A 227 20.54 14.41 13.98
CA GLN A 227 20.34 13.15 14.69
C GLN A 227 20.43 11.95 13.75
N LEU A 228 19.82 12.02 12.56
CA LEU A 228 19.90 10.96 11.56
C LEU A 228 21.36 10.65 11.20
N LEU A 229 22.16 11.67 10.86
CA LEU A 229 23.57 11.48 10.50
C LEU A 229 24.45 11.03 11.66
N ARG A 230 24.08 11.35 12.92
CA ARG A 230 24.76 10.78 14.09
C ARG A 230 24.55 9.28 14.20
N LEU A 231 23.35 8.79 13.90
CA LEU A 231 23.00 7.36 13.96
C LEU A 231 23.42 6.60 12.70
N LYS A 232 23.40 7.28 11.55
CA LYS A 232 23.65 6.73 10.21
C LYS A 232 24.59 7.64 9.41
N PRO A 233 25.89 7.72 9.77
CA PRO A 233 26.82 8.66 9.16
C PRO A 233 26.98 8.48 7.65
N TYR A 234 26.85 7.25 7.17
CA TYR A 234 26.98 6.90 5.75
C TYR A 234 25.89 7.50 4.85
N PHE A 235 24.81 8.04 5.42
CA PHE A 235 23.79 8.77 4.65
C PHE A 235 24.24 10.18 4.22
N GLU A 236 25.33 10.71 4.76
CA GLU A 236 25.75 12.09 4.48
C GLU A 236 25.96 12.36 2.99
N ASP A 237 26.66 11.47 2.30
CA ASP A 237 26.95 11.61 0.87
C ASP A 237 25.70 11.41 0.00
N ASP A 238 24.82 10.48 0.39
CA ASP A 238 23.59 10.21 -0.34
C ASP A 238 22.58 11.36 -0.17
N LEU A 239 22.51 11.97 1.02
CA LEU A 239 21.71 13.17 1.25
C LEU A 239 22.19 14.35 0.40
N LYS A 240 23.51 14.60 0.37
CA LYS A 240 24.10 15.66 -0.48
C LYS A 240 23.78 15.50 -1.97
N LYS A 241 23.64 14.25 -2.43
CA LYS A 241 23.31 13.91 -3.82
C LYS A 241 21.81 13.77 -4.08
N ASN A 242 20.97 13.95 -3.06
CA ASN A 242 19.55 13.64 -3.11
C ASN A 242 19.26 12.21 -3.64
N ALA A 243 20.10 11.26 -3.23
CA ALA A 243 20.07 9.86 -3.67
C ALA A 243 19.32 8.94 -2.69
N ILE A 244 18.85 9.47 -1.55
CA ILE A 244 18.02 8.73 -0.61
C ILE A 244 16.56 8.86 -1.02
N GLY A 245 15.91 7.71 -1.22
CA GLY A 245 14.48 7.63 -1.45
C GLY A 245 14.05 7.73 -2.90
N ASN A 246 12.74 7.83 -3.08
CA ASN A 246 12.05 7.83 -4.35
C ASN A 246 11.78 9.27 -4.83
N PRO A 247 12.39 9.69 -5.95
CA PRO A 247 12.21 11.04 -6.48
C PRO A 247 10.78 11.33 -6.95
N ALA A 248 9.95 10.31 -7.19
CA ALA A 248 8.59 10.49 -7.66
C ALA A 248 7.56 10.65 -6.52
N SER A 249 7.82 10.05 -5.34
CA SER A 249 6.80 9.95 -4.29
C SER A 249 6.65 11.23 -3.44
N MET A 250 7.62 12.16 -3.43
CA MET A 250 7.39 13.48 -2.80
C MET A 250 6.20 14.22 -3.42
N THR A 251 5.99 14.04 -4.72
CA THR A 251 4.87 14.67 -5.42
C THR A 251 3.51 14.11 -5.00
N LEU A 252 3.48 12.97 -4.30
CA LEU A 252 2.28 12.38 -3.71
C LEU A 252 1.95 12.94 -2.32
N LEU A 253 2.85 13.68 -1.68
CA LEU A 253 2.58 14.40 -0.44
C LEU A 253 1.93 15.77 -0.69
N HIS A 254 2.15 16.34 -1.88
CA HIS A 254 1.69 17.69 -2.25
C HIS A 254 0.47 17.67 -3.18
N VAL A 255 -0.47 16.73 -3.01
CA VAL A 255 -1.66 16.64 -3.86
C VAL A 255 -2.61 17.82 -3.57
N GLY A 256 -2.35 18.97 -4.20
CA GLY A 256 -3.13 20.19 -4.00
C GLY A 256 -2.49 21.52 -4.44
N ALA A 257 -1.44 21.51 -5.26
CA ALA A 257 -0.91 22.73 -5.90
C ALA A 257 -1.27 22.77 -7.39
#